data_AF-A0A7D7AEF1-F1
#
_entry.id   AF-A0A7D7AEF1-F1
#
_cell.length_a   1.000
_cell.length_b   1.000
_cell.length_c   1.000
_cell.angle_alpha   90.00
_cell.angle_beta   90.00
_cell.angle_gamma   90.00
#
_symmetry.space_group_name_H-M   'P 1'
#
loop_
_entity.id
_entity.type
_entity.pdbx_description
1 polymer ?
#
loop_
_entity_poly.entity_id
_entity_poly.type
_entity_poly.pdbx_seq_one_letter_code
_entity_poly.pdbx_strand_id
1 'polypeptide(L)' 'MKVYIVLSMDTNDVISVDKVFRDKEIAEKYADIQNSRNRALDYFIRERALMENIDEPVSV' A
#
# COMPACT_ATOMS: atom_id res chain seq x y z
N MET A 1 -9.49 12.35 -4.04
CA MET A 1 -9.58 10.89 -4.39
C MET A 1 -8.89 10.04 -3.31
N LYS A 2 -9.34 8.79 -3.04
CA LYS A 2 -8.67 7.88 -2.07
C LYS A 2 -7.93 6.75 -2.79
N VAL A 3 -6.83 6.27 -2.20
CA VAL A 3 -6.10 5.07 -2.61
C VAL A 3 -5.79 4.18 -1.41
N TYR A 4 -5.68 2.89 -1.66
CA TYR A 4 -5.38 1.85 -0.68
C TYR A 4 -4.01 1.27 -1.01
N ILE A 5 -3.07 1.46 -0.10
CA ILE A 5 -1.67 1.07 -0.28
C ILE A 5 -1.46 -0.22 0.51
N VAL A 6 -1.09 -1.30 -0.18
CA VAL A 6 -0.62 -2.52 0.45
C VAL A 6 0.85 -2.33 0.76
N LEU A 7 1.18 -2.50 2.04
CA LEU A 7 2.51 -2.42 2.60
C LEU A 7 2.96 -3.83 3.01
N SER A 8 4.25 -4.09 2.92
CA SER A 8 4.89 -5.26 3.50
C SER A 8 5.84 -4.85 4.62
N MET A 9 5.92 -5.65 5.67
CA MET A 9 6.86 -5.48 6.78
C MET A 9 7.64 -6.76 6.99
N ASP A 10 8.96 -6.66 7.11
CA ASP A 10 9.82 -7.80 7.43
C ASP A 10 10.03 -7.99 8.93
N THR A 11 10.78 -9.01 9.32
CA THR A 11 11.11 -9.31 10.72
C THR A 11 12.02 -8.29 11.38
N ASN A 12 12.55 -7.32 10.63
CA ASN A 12 13.37 -6.22 11.13
C ASN A 12 12.56 -4.90 11.19
N ASP A 13 11.22 -4.99 11.12
CA ASP A 13 10.30 -3.86 11.12
C ASP A 13 10.48 -2.88 9.94
N VAL A 14 11.09 -3.33 8.84
CA VAL A 14 11.25 -2.52 7.64
C VAL A 14 9.96 -2.55 6.83
N ILE A 15 9.30 -1.39 6.72
CA ILE A 15 8.05 -1.23 5.96
C ILE A 15 8.35 -0.76 4.54
N SER A 16 7.82 -1.46 3.53
CA SER A 16 7.92 -1.07 2.12
C SER A 16 6.56 -1.03 1.44
N VAL A 17 6.45 -0.23 0.38
CA VAL A 17 5.26 -0.22 -0.48
C VAL A 17 5.34 -1.38 -1.46
N ASP A 18 4.35 -2.26 -1.42
CA ASP A 18 4.24 -3.36 -2.36
C ASP A 18 3.39 -2.95 -3.58
N LYS A 19 2.16 -2.48 -3.33
CA LYS A 19 1.22 -2.14 -4.40
C LYS A 19 0.15 -1.12 -3.99
N VAL A 20 -0.36 -0.36 -4.96
CA VAL A 20 -1.40 0.65 -4.76
C VAL A 20 -2.66 0.29 -5.54
N PHE A 21 -3.82 0.42 -4.90
CA PHE A 21 -5.14 0.14 -5.45
C PHE A 21 -6.07 1.35 -5.29
N ARG A 22 -7.05 1.47 -6.20
CA ARG A 22 -8.15 2.43 -6.08
C ARG A 22 -9.36 1.85 -5.32
N ASP A 23 -9.49 0.54 -5.35
CA ASP A 23 -10.56 -0.21 -4.71
C ASP A 23 -10.05 -0.89 -3.44
N LYS A 24 -10.85 -0.83 -2.37
CA LYS A 24 -10.49 -1.37 -1.05
C LYS A 24 -10.54 -2.90 -1.01
N GLU A 25 -11.61 -3.49 -1.56
CA GLU A 25 -11.84 -4.93 -1.53
C GLU A 25 -10.75 -5.67 -2.30
N ILE A 26 -10.32 -5.10 -3.43
CA ILE A 26 -9.20 -5.65 -4.21
C ILE A 26 -7.89 -5.59 -3.42
N ALA A 27 -7.64 -4.51 -2.67
CA ALA A 27 -6.45 -4.37 -1.84
C ALA A 27 -6.45 -5.39 -0.69
N GLU A 28 -7.58 -5.57 -0.02
CA GLU A 28 -7.80 -6.56 1.06
C GLU A 28 -7.55 -7.97 0.56
N LYS A 29 -8.21 -8.36 -0.53
CA LYS A 29 -8.01 -9.66 -1.14
C LYS A 29 -6.55 -9.90 -1.54
N TYR A 30 -5.85 -8.88 -2.03
CA TYR A 30 -4.45 -9.00 -2.37
C TYR A 30 -3.57 -9.22 -1.14
N ALA A 31 -3.76 -8.44 -0.07
CA ALA A 31 -3.00 -8.58 1.17
C ALA A 31 -3.20 -9.97 1.79
N ASP A 32 -4.43 -10.48 1.83
CA ASP A 32 -4.73 -11.83 2.32
C ASP A 32 -4.01 -12.93 1.52
N ILE A 33 -4.00 -12.80 0.19
CA ILE A 33 -3.27 -13.73 -0.68
C ILE A 33 -1.77 -13.66 -0.39
N GLN A 34 -1.19 -12.48 -0.22
CA GLN A 34 0.24 -12.35 0.06
C GLN A 34 0.62 -12.93 1.42
N ASN A 35 -0.17 -12.65 2.47
CA ASN A 35 0.01 -13.25 3.79
C ASN A 35 -0.09 -14.79 3.75
N SER A 36 -0.94 -15.35 2.89
CA SER A 36 -1.04 -16.81 2.72
C SER A 36 0.18 -17.44 2.01
N ARG A 37 0.86 -16.67 1.15
CA ARG A 37 1.96 -17.15 0.29
C ARG A 37 3.34 -16.92 0.90
N ASN A 38 3.51 -15.82 1.62
CA ASN A 38 4.79 -15.38 2.12
C ASN A 38 4.74 -15.23 3.64
N ARG A 39 5.28 -16.20 4.36
CA ARG A 39 5.30 -16.20 5.84
C ARG A 39 6.44 -15.37 6.44
N ALA A 40 7.33 -14.82 5.60
CA ALA A 40 8.46 -14.01 6.05
C ALA A 40 8.13 -12.51 6.11
N LEU A 41 7.00 -12.10 5.53
CA LEU A 41 6.56 -10.71 5.48
C LEU A 41 5.11 -10.62 5.93
N ASP A 42 4.79 -9.60 6.71
CA ASP A 42 3.43 -9.23 7.06
C ASP A 42 2.91 -8.18 6.07
N TYR A 43 1.78 -8.47 5.42
CA TYR A 43 1.12 -7.57 4.49
C TYR A 43 -0.10 -6.92 5.12
N PHE A 44 -0.20 -5.59 5.03
CA PHE A 44 -1.31 -4.81 5.58
C PHE A 44 -1.63 -3.58 4.73
N ILE A 45 -2.78 -2.95 5.00
CA ILE A 45 -3.32 -1.88 4.14
C ILE A 45 -3.32 -0.55 4.88
N ARG A 46 -2.92 0.50 4.16
CA ARG A 46 -3.04 1.89 4.60
C ARG A 46 -3.86 2.69 3.59
N GLU A 47 -4.90 3.35 4.09
CA GLU A 47 -5.68 4.30 3.29
C GLU A 47 -4.94 5.65 3.21
N ARG A 48 -4.91 6.24 2.01
CA ARG A 48 -4.39 7.59 1.78
C ARG A 48 -5.34 8.39 0.90
N ALA A 49 -5.63 9.62 1.32
CA ALA A 49 -6.24 10.61 0.45
C ALA A 49 -5.15 11.17 -0.49
N LEU A 50 -5.40 11.11 -1.79
CA LEU A 50 -4.67 11.91 -2.77
C LEU A 50 -5.16 13.36 -2.64
N MET A 51 -4.24 14.27 -2.30
CA MET A 51 -4.49 15.70 -2.40
C MET A 51 -4.64 16.07 -3.88
N GLU A 52 -5.64 16.88 -4.20
CA GLU A 52 -6.02 17.22 -5.58
C GLU A 52 -5.08 18.24 -6.26
N ASN A 53 -3.95 18.60 -5.64
CA ASN A 53 -3.03 19.62 -6.15
C ASN A 53 -1.70 18.99 -6.59
N ILE A 54 -1.69 18.28 -7.72
CA ILE A 54 -0.47 17.91 -8.45
C ILE A 54 -0.38 18.79 -9.72
N ASP A 55 -0.62 20.09 -9.56
CA ASP A 55 -0.45 21.09 -10.63
C ASP A 55 0.67 22.10 -10.32
N GLU A 56 1.35 21.98 -9.18
CA GLU A 56 2.57 22.75 -8.94
C GLU A 56 3.80 21.89 -9.28
N PRO A 57 4.52 22.18 -10.38
CA PRO A 57 5.78 21.54 -10.64
C PRO A 57 6.72 21.84 -9.47
N VAL A 58 7.29 20.80 -8.88
CA VAL A 58 8.37 20.93 -7.90
C VAL A 58 9.54 21.60 -8.63
N SER A 59 9.73 22.89 -8.42
CA SER A 59 10.91 23.62 -8.86
C SER A 59 12.12 23.10 -8.09
N VAL A 60 13.02 22.42 -8.80
CA VAL A 60 14.36 22.00 -8.33
C VAL A 60 15.32 23.18 -8.35
#